data_AF-A0A2W0B132-F1
#
_entry.id   AF-A0A2W0B132-F1
#
_cell.length_a   1.000
_cell.length_b   1.000
_cell.length_c   1.000
_cell.angle_alpha   90.00
_cell.angle_beta   90.00
_cell.angle_gamma   90.00
#
_symmetry.space_group_name_H-M   'P 1'
#
loop_
_entity.id
_entity.type
_entity.pdbx_description
1 polymer ?
#
loop_
_entity_poly.entity_id
_entity_poly.type
_entity_poly.pdbx_seq_one_letter_code
_entity_poly.pdbx_strand_id
1 'polypeptide(L)'
;MSVFDDHKEEIEKHEFMMGAARGRLAVTLDLLTDALILVGQHGVYCTSNRNPSKPAMDLQTVLSSLNGAKELVSSVMDELRKQREAEKSG
;
A
#
# COMPACT_ATOMS: atom_id res chain seq x y z
N MET A 1 3.48 -6.27 -10.74
CA MET A 1 2.20 -6.95 -10.49
C MET A 1 1.31 -5.96 -9.75
N SER A 2 -0.01 -6.14 -9.73
CA SER A 2 -0.88 -5.23 -8.97
C SER A 2 -0.75 -5.54 -7.47
N VAL A 3 -0.97 -4.54 -6.62
CA VAL A 3 -1.04 -4.76 -5.17
C VAL A 3 -2.11 -5.79 -4.78
N PHE A 4 -3.15 -5.94 -5.60
CA PHE A 4 -4.21 -6.94 -5.41
C PHE A 4 -3.73 -8.37 -5.66
N ASP A 5 -2.73 -8.56 -6.52
CA ASP A 5 -2.12 -9.87 -6.74
C ASP A 5 -1.13 -10.18 -5.61
N ASP A 6 -0.29 -9.19 -5.28
CA ASP A 6 0.82 -9.35 -4.35
C ASP A 6 0.34 -9.52 -2.88
N HIS A 7 -0.79 -8.89 -2.51
CA HIS A 7 -1.35 -8.92 -1.15
C HIS A 7 -2.74 -9.57 -1.08
N LYS A 8 -3.07 -10.42 -2.05
CA LYS A 8 -4.42 -11.01 -2.20
C LYS A 8 -4.97 -11.61 -0.91
N GLU A 9 -4.20 -12.47 -0.25
CA GLU A 9 -4.65 -13.19 0.95
C GLU A 9 -4.96 -12.23 2.11
N GLU A 10 -4.10 -11.23 2.34
CA GLU A 10 -4.32 -10.25 3.40
C GLU A 10 -5.50 -9.33 3.08
N ILE A 11 -5.68 -8.95 1.80
CA ILE A 11 -6.84 -8.17 1.38
C ILE A 11 -8.12 -8.96 1.64
N GLU A 12 -8.22 -10.21 1.15
CA GLU A 12 -9.41 -11.04 1.33
C GLU A 12 -9.76 -11.24 2.81
N LYS A 13 -8.75 -11.52 3.64
CA LYS A 13 -8.90 -11.67 5.10
C LYS A 13 -9.43 -10.40 5.77
N HIS A 14 -8.83 -9.25 5.49
CA HIS A 14 -9.23 -7.99 6.12
C HIS A 14 -10.57 -7.47 5.59
N GLU A 15 -10.88 -7.67 4.31
CA GLU A 15 -12.20 -7.37 3.73
C GLU A 15 -13.29 -8.23 4.37
N PHE A 16 -13.03 -9.51 4.60
CA PHE A 16 -13.97 -10.40 5.29
C PHE A 16 -14.26 -9.94 6.72
N MET A 17 -13.24 -9.54 7.48
CA MET A 17 -13.40 -9.13 8.88
C MET A 17 -14.04 -7.74 9.05
N MET A 18 -13.78 -6.80 8.14
CA MET A 18 -14.07 -5.38 8.37
C MET A 18 -14.92 -4.71 7.27
N GLY A 19 -15.25 -5.45 6.21
CA GLY A 19 -15.87 -4.93 4.98
C GLY A 19 -14.84 -4.33 4.03
N ALA A 20 -15.20 -4.24 2.74
CA ALA A 20 -14.28 -3.90 1.65
C ALA A 20 -13.44 -2.64 1.90
N ALA A 21 -14.09 -1.52 2.24
CA ALA A 21 -13.41 -0.24 2.46
C ALA A 21 -12.41 -0.28 3.63
N ARG A 22 -12.81 -0.81 4.78
CA ARG A 22 -11.94 -0.88 5.97
C ARG A 22 -10.85 -1.94 5.82
N GLY A 23 -11.16 -3.05 5.16
CA GLY A 23 -10.22 -4.12 4.85
C GLY A 23 -9.05 -3.64 4.00
N ARG A 24 -9.34 -2.96 2.88
CA ARG A 24 -8.32 -2.38 2.00
C ARG A 24 -7.49 -1.29 2.68
N LEU A 25 -8.10 -0.48 3.56
CA LEU A 25 -7.35 0.52 4.34
C LEU A 25 -6.40 -0.11 5.35
N ALA A 26 -6.73 -1.26 5.93
CA ALA A 26 -5.81 -1.97 6.83
C ALA A 26 -4.54 -2.41 6.08
N VAL A 27 -4.69 -3.06 4.93
CA VAL A 27 -3.54 -3.46 4.09
C VAL A 27 -2.76 -2.23 3.59
N THR A 28 -3.45 -1.13 3.28
CA THR A 28 -2.78 0.15 2.94
C THR A 28 -1.86 0.61 4.07
N LEU A 29 -2.32 0.53 5.32
CA LEU A 29 -1.53 0.96 6.48
C LEU A 29 -0.29 0.08 6.67
N ASP A 30 -0.39 -1.21 6.41
CA ASP A 30 0.74 -2.15 6.44
C ASP A 30 1.79 -1.77 5.38
N LEU A 31 1.37 -1.50 4.14
CA LEU A 31 2.27 -1.05 3.08
C LEU A 31 2.98 0.26 3.41
N LEU A 32 2.28 1.21 4.01
CA LEU A 32 2.88 2.46 4.47
C LEU A 32 3.89 2.21 5.60
N THR A 33 3.60 1.27 6.49
CA THR A 33 4.50 0.88 7.58
C THR A 33 5.78 0.26 7.05
N ASP A 34 5.68 -0.66 6.09
CA ASP A 34 6.83 -1.26 5.41
C ASP A 34 7.69 -0.19 4.72
N ALA A 35 7.06 0.75 4.02
CA ALA A 35 7.76 1.87 3.39
C ALA A 35 8.52 2.72 4.43
N LEU A 36 7.89 3.05 5.56
CA LEU A 36 8.51 3.84 6.63
C LEU A 36 9.71 3.12 7.27
N ILE A 37 9.61 1.80 7.49
CA ILE A 37 10.71 0.98 8.01
C ILE A 37 11.90 1.00 7.04
N LEU A 38 11.65 0.81 5.76
CA LEU A 38 12.70 0.79 4.72
C LEU A 38 13.39 2.15 4.57
N VAL A 39 12.63 3.25 4.66
CA VAL A 39 13.22 4.61 4.69
C VAL A 39 14.08 4.81 5.95
N GLY A 40 13.63 4.31 7.11
CA GLY A 40 14.41 4.36 8.35
C GLY A 40 15.75 3.63 8.23
N GLN A 41 15.76 2.45 7.60
CA GLN A 41 16.98 1.70 7.30
C GLN A 41 17.89 2.46 6.32
N HIS A 42 17.32 3.09 5.30
CA HIS A 42 18.08 3.89 4.33
C HIS A 42 18.82 5.07 4.99
N GLY A 43 18.21 5.75 5.97
CA GLY A 43 18.86 6.82 6.73
C GLY A 43 20.11 6.37 7.50
N VAL A 44 20.18 5.09 7.87
CA VAL A 44 21.33 4.48 8.57
C VAL A 44 22.42 4.01 7.58
N TYR A 45 22.04 3.54 6.38
CA TYR A 45 22.94 2.95 5.38
C TYR A 45 23.33 3.88 4.22
N CYS A 46 23.16 5.20 4.39
CA CYS A 46 23.24 6.18 3.30
C CYS A 46 24.66 6.51 2.78
N THR A 47 25.46 5.48 2.50
CA THR A 47 26.59 5.50 1.57
C THR A 47 26.49 4.25 0.67
N SER A 48 26.02 4.42 -0.58
CA SER A 48 26.06 3.33 -1.57
C SER A 48 27.52 3.08 -1.97
N ASN A 49 28.24 2.26 -1.18
CA ASN A 49 29.64 1.91 -1.43
C ASN A 49 29.83 1.05 -2.69
N ARG A 50 28.74 0.44 -3.19
CA ARG A 50 28.79 -0.57 -4.26
C ARG A 50 28.50 0.02 -5.65
N ASN A 51 27.72 1.11 -5.76
CA ASN A 51 27.49 1.79 -7.03
C ASN A 51 27.00 3.24 -6.81
N PRO A 52 27.85 4.27 -7.04
CA PRO A 52 27.48 5.68 -6.85
C PRO A 52 26.43 6.20 -7.84
N SER A 53 26.24 5.53 -8.98
CA SER A 53 25.32 5.95 -10.04
C SER A 53 23.87 5.47 -9.85
N LYS A 54 23.64 4.63 -8.84
CA LYS A 54 22.31 4.11 -8.51
C LYS A 54 22.02 4.35 -7.03
N PRO A 55 20.79 4.76 -6.66
CA PRO A 55 20.41 4.82 -5.26
C PRO A 55 20.60 3.46 -4.59
N ALA A 56 20.92 3.47 -3.30
CA ALA A 56 21.00 2.25 -2.51
C ALA A 56 19.66 1.48 -2.61
N MET A 57 19.76 0.15 -2.59
CA MET A 57 18.77 -0.84 -3.02
C MET A 57 17.36 -0.69 -2.42
N ASP A 58 17.18 0.10 -1.36
CA ASP A 58 15.94 0.19 -0.57
C ASP A 58 14.87 1.14 -1.17
N LEU A 59 15.22 2.05 -2.08
CA LEU A 59 14.25 3.01 -2.62
C LEU A 59 13.24 2.38 -3.59
N GLN A 60 13.60 1.31 -4.30
CA GLN A 60 12.66 0.65 -5.21
C GLN A 60 11.54 -0.04 -4.45
N THR A 61 11.85 -0.70 -3.33
CA THR A 61 10.86 -1.34 -2.47
C THR A 61 9.97 -0.31 -1.81
N VAL A 62 10.54 0.79 -1.30
CA VAL A 62 9.76 1.93 -0.77
C VAL A 62 8.77 2.45 -1.82
N LEU A 63 9.22 2.69 -3.05
CA LEU A 63 8.35 3.14 -4.14
C LEU A 63 7.26 2.12 -4.47
N SER A 64 7.56 0.82 -4.42
CA SER A 64 6.58 -0.23 -4.63
C SER A 64 5.49 -0.21 -3.57
N SER A 65 5.87 -0.18 -2.29
CA SER A 65 4.93 -0.12 -1.15
C SER A 65 4.06 1.14 -1.20
N LEU A 66 4.66 2.30 -1.50
CA LEU A 66 3.91 3.56 -1.65
C LEU A 66 2.94 3.53 -2.83
N ASN A 67 3.32 2.93 -3.96
CA ASN A 67 2.42 2.81 -5.12
C ASN A 67 1.26 1.86 -4.83
N GLY A 68 1.52 0.70 -4.20
CA GLY A 68 0.47 -0.23 -3.79
C GLY A 68 -0.50 0.40 -2.78
N ALA A 69 0.01 1.16 -1.81
CA ALA A 69 -0.83 1.91 -0.88
C ALA A 69 -1.76 2.90 -1.60
N LYS A 70 -1.26 3.63 -2.61
CA LYS A 70 -2.08 4.56 -3.40
C LYS A 70 -3.17 3.84 -4.19
N GLU A 71 -2.87 2.69 -4.79
CA GLU A 71 -3.83 1.88 -5.52
C GLU A 71 -4.98 1.41 -4.62
N LEU A 72 -4.67 0.95 -3.40
CA LEU A 72 -5.68 0.56 -2.41
C LEU A 72 -6.53 1.75 -1.93
N VAL A 73 -5.92 2.92 -1.68
CA VAL A 73 -6.67 4.14 -1.31
C VAL A 73 -7.65 4.55 -2.40
N SER A 74 -7.22 4.56 -3.67
CA SER A 74 -8.11 4.85 -4.80
C SER A 74 -9.29 3.89 -4.86
N SER A 75 -9.03 2.59 -4.68
CA SER A 75 -10.08 1.56 -4.63
C SER A 75 -11.08 1.78 -3.48
N VAL A 76 -10.62 2.24 -2.33
CA VAL A 76 -11.49 2.60 -1.19
C VAL A 76 -12.35 3.82 -1.50
N MET A 77 -11.79 4.85 -2.14
CA MET A 77 -12.55 6.04 -2.53
C MET A 77 -13.70 5.69 -3.49
N ASP A 78 -13.44 4.81 -4.46
CA ASP A 78 -14.46 4.33 -5.39
C ASP A 78 -15.54 3.51 -4.68
N GLU A 79 -15.15 2.65 -3.74
CA GLU A 79 -16.09 1.86 -2.94
C GLU A 79 -17.02 2.76 -2.11
N LEU A 80 -16.47 3.76 -1.42
CA LEU A 80 -17.26 4.74 -0.66
C LEU A 80 -18.20 5.56 -1.56
N ARG A 81 -17.78 5.86 -2.79
CA ARG A 81 -18.63 6.54 -3.78
C ARG A 81 -19.83 5.67 -4.15
N LYS A 82 -19.61 4.39 -4.45
CA LYS A 82 -20.68 3.43 -4.77
C LYS A 82 -21.66 3.26 -3.62
N GLN A 83 -21.18 3.16 -2.38
CA GLN A 83 -22.03 3.05 -1.20
C GLN A 83 -22.95 4.26 -1.04
N ARG A 84 -22.41 5.48 -1.20
CA ARG A 84 -23.21 6.72 -1.18
C ARG A 84 -24.24 6.81 -2.30
N GLU A 85 -23.94 6.27 -3.49
CA GLU A 85 -24.88 6.24 -4.60
C GLU A 85 -26.01 5.24 -4.35
N ALA A 86 -25.70 4.07 -3.79
CA ALA A 86 -26.68 3.06 -3.39
C ALA A 86 -27.63 3.58 -2.29
N GLU A 87 -27.09 4.27 -1.28
CA GLU A 87 -27.90 4.89 -0.21
C GLU A 87 -28.86 5.97 -0.71
N LYS A 88 -28.55 6.64 -1.82
CA LYS A 88 -29.41 7.69 -2.41
C LYS A 88 -30.48 7.15 -3.35
N SER A 89 -30.36 5.90 -3.79
CA SER A 89 -31.24 5.27 -4.77
C SER A 89 -32.22 4.27 -4.17
N GLY A 90 -32.12 4.00 -2.86
CA GLY A 90 -33.13 3.31 -2.05
C GLY A 90 -33.98 4.28 -1.26
#